data_AF-A0A4W4GQ39-F1
#
_entry.id   AF-A0A4W4GQ39-F1
#
_cell.length_a   1.000
_cell.length_b   1.000
_cell.length_c   1.000
_cell.angle_alpha   90.00
_cell.angle_beta   90.00
_cell.angle_gamma   90.00
#
_symmetry.space_group_name_H-M   'P 1'
#
loop_
_entity.id
_entity.type
_entity.pdbx_description
1 polymer ?
#
loop_
_entity_poly.entity_id
_entity_poly.type
_entity_poly.pdbx_seq_one_letter_code
_entity_poly.pdbx_strand_id
1 'polypeptide(L)' 'MRYKKRKSTVTSWLYSAGMGCFWGTDLKFWLQKGVYSIQVGYSGGYTPNMTYEEVCTSRYNSLAISHFAAGI' A
#
# COMPACT_ATOMS: atom_id res chain seq x y z
N MET A 1 -4.31 24.56 -6.94
CA MET A 1 -4.37 23.18 -6.44
C MET A 1 -5.27 23.14 -5.21
N ARG A 2 -6.55 22.74 -5.37
CA ARG A 2 -7.53 22.65 -4.27
C ARG A 2 -7.74 21.17 -3.96
N TYR A 3 -7.06 20.64 -2.94
CA TYR A 3 -7.33 19.29 -2.45
C TYR A 3 -8.66 19.32 -1.68
N LYS A 4 -9.77 19.03 -2.35
CA LYS A 4 -11.08 18.86 -1.69
C LYS A 4 -11.07 17.55 -0.92
N LYS A 5 -10.72 17.59 0.38
CA LYS A 5 -11.06 16.52 1.34
C LYS A 5 -12.58 16.42 1.42
N ARG A 6 -13.18 15.47 0.69
CA ARG A 6 -14.63 15.21 0.72
C ARG A 6 -14.89 13.96 1.57
N LYS A 7 -15.41 14.23 2.78
CA LYS A 7 -16.10 13.39 3.77
C LYS A 7 -15.68 11.91 3.92
N SER A 8 -14.98 11.70 5.03
CA SER A 8 -14.81 10.49 5.84
C SER A 8 -16.15 9.83 6.26
N THR A 9 -16.91 9.19 5.36
CA THR A 9 -18.02 8.26 5.73
C THR A 9 -18.52 7.41 4.54
N VAL A 10 -17.67 6.54 3.99
CA VAL A 10 -18.14 5.37 3.24
C VAL A 10 -17.38 4.20 3.82
N THR A 11 -18.03 3.06 4.07
CA THR A 11 -17.45 1.84 4.67
C THR A 11 -16.20 1.40 3.91
N SER A 12 -15.06 1.97 4.25
CA SER A 12 -13.80 1.70 3.58
C SER A 12 -13.04 0.66 4.37
N TRP A 13 -12.93 -0.52 3.79
CA TRP A 13 -12.14 -1.59 4.36
C TRP A 13 -10.69 -1.42 3.91
N LEU A 14 -9.76 -1.47 4.87
CA LEU A 14 -8.33 -1.49 4.64
C LEU A 14 -7.90 -2.94 4.42
N TYR A 15 -7.38 -3.21 3.23
CA TYR A 15 -6.81 -4.50 2.88
C TYR A 15 -5.31 -4.34 2.65
N SER A 16 -4.52 -5.37 2.99
CA SER A 16 -3.07 -5.39 2.77
C SER A 16 -2.70 -6.62 1.96
N ALA A 17 -2.04 -6.43 0.81
CA ALA A 17 -1.57 -7.52 -0.05
C ALA A 17 -0.04 -7.52 -0.16
N GLY A 18 0.57 -8.67 0.10
CA GLY A 18 1.99 -8.94 -0.14
C GLY A 18 2.15 -9.85 -1.36
N MET A 19 2.30 -9.26 -2.54
CA MET A 19 2.37 -9.99 -3.82
C MET A 19 3.76 -9.87 -4.49
N GLY A 20 4.80 -9.59 -3.71
CA GLY A 20 6.15 -9.30 -4.23
C GLY A 20 6.34 -7.81 -4.47
N CYS A 21 6.88 -7.42 -5.63
CA CYS A 21 7.15 -6.01 -5.93
C CYS A 21 5.86 -5.18 -5.93
N PHE A 22 5.76 -4.21 -5.02
CA PHE A 22 4.57 -3.36 -4.85
C PHE A 22 4.18 -2.59 -6.12
N TRP A 23 5.14 -2.29 -7.00
CA TRP A 23 4.88 -1.64 -8.29
C TRP A 23 3.92 -2.46 -9.18
N GLY A 24 4.07 -3.78 -9.20
CA GLY A 24 3.19 -4.66 -9.98
C GLY A 24 1.81 -4.84 -9.35
N THR A 25 1.74 -4.71 -8.02
CA THR A 25 0.52 -4.87 -7.24
C THR A 25 -0.38 -3.65 -7.41
N ASP A 26 0.16 -2.45 -7.27
CA ASP A 26 -0.58 -1.18 -7.42
C ASP A 26 -1.23 -1.05 -8.80
N LEU A 27 -0.51 -1.38 -9.87
CA LEU A 27 -1.02 -1.35 -11.24
C LEU A 27 -2.25 -2.26 -11.43
N LYS A 28 -2.25 -3.45 -10.82
CA LYS A 28 -3.38 -4.39 -10.91
C LYS A 28 -4.59 -3.88 -10.13
N PHE A 29 -4.37 -3.28 -8.96
CA PHE A 29 -5.45 -2.80 -8.11
C PHE A 29 -6.02 -1.45 -8.55
N TRP A 30 -5.25 -0.61 -9.27
CA TRP A 30 -5.77 0.62 -9.88
C TRP A 30 -6.89 0.38 -10.89
N LEU A 31 -6.87 -0.77 -11.57
CA LEU A 31 -7.89 -1.15 -12.54
C LEU A 31 -9.12 -1.78 -11.88
N GLN A 32 -9.07 -2.06 -10.57
CA GLN A 32 -10.14 -2.75 -9.87
C GLN A 32 -11.24 -1.77 -9.44
N LYS A 33 -12.47 -2.05 -9.85
CA LYS A 33 -13.65 -1.27 -9.47
C LYS A 33 -13.85 -1.30 -7.95
N GLY A 34 -14.00 -0.13 -7.33
CA GLY A 34 -14.22 0.02 -5.88
C GLY A 34 -12.96 0.38 -5.08
N VAL A 35 -11.76 0.25 -5.68
CA VAL A 35 -10.52 0.74 -5.06
C VAL A 35 -10.39 2.24 -5.33
N TYR A 36 -10.31 3.05 -4.28
CA TYR A 36 -10.25 4.51 -4.42
C TYR A 36 -8.91 5.11 -3.98
N SER A 37 -8.13 4.38 -3.17
CA SER A 37 -6.81 4.82 -2.72
C SER A 37 -5.92 3.60 -2.47
N ILE A 38 -4.66 3.72 -2.87
CA ILE A 38 -3.63 2.72 -2.61
C ILE A 38 -2.42 3.42 -1.99
N GLN A 39 -1.79 2.75 -1.04
CA GLN A 39 -0.57 3.15 -0.37
C GLN A 39 0.37 1.96 -0.33
N VAL A 40 1.65 2.19 -0.54
CA VAL A 40 2.66 1.14 -0.54
C VAL A 40 3.58 1.30 0.65
N GLY A 41 4.09 0.18 1.16
CA GLY A 41 4.99 0.18 2.29
C GLY A 41 5.68 -1.16 2.47
N TYR A 42 6.41 -1.26 3.57
CA TYR A 42 7.10 -2.48 3.96
C TYR A 42 6.61 -2.93 5.32
N SER A 43 6.41 -4.24 5.48
CA SER A 43 5.95 -4.84 6.72
C SER A 43 6.51 -6.25 6.90
N GLY A 44 6.37 -6.82 8.09
CA GLY A 44 6.90 -8.14 8.41
C GLY A 44 8.40 -8.21 8.66
N GLY A 45 9.08 -7.05 8.77
CA GLY A 45 10.48 -6.95 9.17
C GLY A 45 10.66 -6.46 10.60
N TYR A 46 11.88 -6.60 11.13
CA TYR A 46 12.22 -6.25 12.51
C TYR A 46 12.59 -4.78 12.71
N THR A 47 12.95 -4.07 11.63
CA THR A 47 13.40 -2.67 11.71
C THR A 47 12.21 -1.71 11.61
N PRO A 48 12.02 -0.81 12.60
CA PRO A 48 11.01 0.23 12.50
C PRO A 48 11.41 1.27 11.44
N ASN A 49 10.46 1.73 10.63
CA ASN A 49 10.65 2.80 9.61
C ASN A 49 11.76 2.52 8.59
N MET A 50 11.62 1.41 7.88
CA MET A 50 12.56 0.96 6.85
C MET A 50 12.56 1.90 5.65
N THR A 51 13.74 2.20 5.12
CA THR A 51 13.89 2.92 3.84
C THR A 51 13.99 1.95 2.66
N TYR A 52 13.73 2.44 1.44
CA TYR A 52 13.81 1.65 0.21
C TYR A 52 15.20 1.02 0.02
N GLU A 53 16.26 1.79 0.29
CA GLU A 53 17.66 1.39 0.13
C GLU A 53 18.05 0.24 1.07
N GLU A 54 17.54 0.27 2.29
CA GLU A 54 17.75 -0.76 3.30
C GLU A 54 17.08 -2.10 2.91
N VAL A 55 15.93 -2.04 2.24
CA VAL A 55 15.27 -3.23 1.68
C VAL A 55 16.05 -3.77 0.47
N CYS A 56 16.53 -2.89 -0.42
CA CYS A 56 17.29 -3.28 -1.61
C CYS A 56 18.66 -3.91 -1.30
N THR A 57 19.25 -3.58 -0.16
CA THR A 57 20.51 -4.19 0.30
C THR A 57 20.31 -5.54 1.00
N SER A 58 19.08 -6.06 1.03
CA SER A 58 18.69 -7.32 1.71
C SER A 58 19.13 -7.38 3.18
N ARG A 59 19.43 -6.24 3.80
CA ARG A 59 19.91 -6.18 5.19
C ARG A 59 18.81 -6.47 6.19
N TYR A 60 17.56 -6.24 5.79
CA TYR A 60 16.39 -6.44 6.63
C TYR A 60 15.35 -7.28 5.89
N ASN A 61 14.99 -8.42 6.47
CA ASN A 61 13.93 -9.27 5.95
C ASN A 61 12.59 -8.54 6.08
N SER A 62 12.15 -7.91 4.99
CA SER A 62 10.96 -7.06 4.96
C SER A 62 10.12 -7.42 3.74
N LEU A 63 8.81 -7.61 3.91
CA LEU A 63 7.89 -7.86 2.82
C LEU A 63 7.38 -6.52 2.27
N ALA A 64 7.49 -6.34 0.96
CA ALA A 64 6.77 -5.28 0.27
C ALA A 64 5.26 -5.56 0.33
N ILE A 65 4.51 -4.58 0.84
CA ILE A 65 3.08 -4.67 0.98
C ILE A 65 2.38 -3.46 0.35
N SER A 66 1.18 -3.70 -0.13
CA SER A 66 0.31 -2.70 -0.76
C SER A 66 -0.96 -2.62 0.07
N HIS A 67 -1.20 -1.49 0.72
CA HIS A 67 -2.41 -1.16 1.43
C HIS A 67 -3.39 -0.50 0.47
N PHE A 68 -4.60 -1.03 0.35
CA PHE A 68 -5.63 -0.40 -0.45
C PHE A 68 -6.90 -0.22 0.36
N ALA A 69 -7.53 0.93 0.12
CA ALA A 69 -8.83 1.26 0.66
C ALA A 69 -9.86 1.05 -0.46
N ALA A 70 -10.76 0.11 -0.22
CA ALA A 70 -11.85 -0.22 -1.13
C ALA A 70 -13.20 0.12 -0.48
N GLY A 71 -14.11 0.68 -1.27
CA GLY A 71 -15.52 0.89 -0.92
C GLY A 71 -16.40 0.07 -1.86
N ILE A 72 -17.41 -0.59 -1.29
CA ILE A 72 -18.50 -1.24 -2.02
C ILE A 72 -19.61 -0.21 -2.22
#